data_AF-A0A0R3RR46-F1
#
_entry.id   AF-A0A0R3RR46-F1
#
_cell.length_a   1.000
_cell.length_b   1.000
_cell.length_c   1.000
_cell.angle_alpha   90.00
_cell.angle_beta   90.00
_cell.angle_gamma   90.00
#
_symmetry.space_group_name_H-M   'P 1'
#
loop_
_entity.id
_entity.type
_entity.pdbx_description
1 polymer ?
#
loop_
_entity_poly.entity_id
_entity_poly.type
_entity_poly.pdbx_seq_one_letter_code
_entity_poly.pdbx_strand_id
1 'polypeptide(L)'
;MENQTSNRANNTAITEIDLIMNKFGAPLEDVYKLAISFYRERKQSCELIVPYEKRLLFMAYSKQVRYGPYNAATDDSGWFDLVGSDRM
;
A
#
# COMPACT_ATOMS: atom_id res chain seq x y z
N MET A 1 25.39 -33.44 36.84
CA MET A 1 25.65 -32.13 36.20
C MET A 1 24.47 -31.86 35.28
N GLU A 2 23.51 -31.10 35.79
CA GLU A 2 22.42 -30.54 35.01
C GLU A 2 22.99 -29.55 33.99
N ASN A 3 22.43 -29.53 32.79
CA ASN A 3 22.38 -28.31 31.98
C ASN A 3 21.12 -28.36 31.12
N GLN A 4 19.99 -28.16 31.78
CA GLN A 4 18.90 -27.40 31.17
C GLN A 4 19.43 -25.97 30.98
N THR A 5 19.58 -25.52 29.74
CA THR A 5 19.48 -24.11 29.32
C THR A 5 19.95 -23.98 27.88
N SER A 6 19.04 -24.28 26.95
CA SER A 6 19.01 -23.50 25.72
C SER A 6 17.55 -23.30 25.33
N ASN A 7 16.91 -22.44 26.13
CA ASN A 7 15.72 -21.70 25.73
C ASN A 7 16.17 -20.75 24.61
N ARG A 8 16.44 -21.30 23.43
CA ARG A 8 16.93 -20.57 22.26
C ARG A 8 15.73 -19.84 21.67
N ALA A 9 15.47 -18.67 22.24
CA ALA A 9 14.75 -17.54 21.68
C ALA A 9 14.15 -17.82 20.30
N ASN A 10 12.87 -18.22 20.29
CA ASN A 10 12.02 -18.05 19.12
C ASN A 10 11.76 -16.55 18.97
N ASN A 11 12.78 -15.80 18.55
CA ASN A 11 12.59 -14.50 17.92
C ASN A 11 11.93 -14.77 16.57
N THR A 12 10.63 -15.05 16.58
CA THR A 12 9.83 -15.06 15.36
C THR A 12 9.82 -13.62 14.86
N ALA A 13 10.77 -13.30 13.99
CA ALA A 13 10.70 -12.10 13.17
C ALA A 13 9.47 -12.29 12.27
N ILE A 14 8.32 -11.83 12.77
CA ILE A 14 7.07 -11.81 12.00
C ILE A 14 7.34 -10.88 10.83
N THR A 15 7.24 -11.40 9.61
CA THR A 15 7.43 -10.57 8.43
C THR A 15 6.25 -9.60 8.31
N GLU A 16 6.44 -8.45 7.67
CA GLU A 16 5.33 -7.49 7.46
C GLU A 16 4.14 -8.13 6.74
N ILE A 17 4.41 -9.10 5.86
CA ILE A 17 3.39 -9.87 5.15
C ILE A 17 2.55 -10.69 6.13
N ASP A 18 3.19 -11.39 7.08
CA ASP A 18 2.49 -12.18 8.10
C ASP A 18 1.66 -11.29 9.02
N LEU A 19 2.15 -10.09 9.33
CA LEU A 19 1.40 -9.12 10.13
C LEU A 19 0.14 -8.65 9.40
N ILE A 20 0.23 -8.39 8.10
CA ILE A 20 -0.93 -8.00 7.27
C ILE A 20 -1.94 -9.14 7.17
N MET A 21 -1.46 -10.37 6.92
CA MET A 21 -2.29 -11.57 6.92
C MET A 21 -3.05 -11.72 8.25
N ASN A 22 -2.37 -11.57 9.38
CA ASN A 22 -2.99 -11.70 10.69
C ASN A 22 -3.99 -10.57 10.99
N LYS A 23 -3.69 -9.34 10.55
CA LYS A 23 -4.55 -8.17 10.83
C LYS A 23 -5.82 -8.14 9.98
N PHE A 24 -5.69 -8.48 8.69
CA PHE A 24 -6.78 -8.34 7.72
C PHE A 24 -7.41 -9.67 7.30
N GLY A 25 -6.80 -10.80 7.67
CA GLY A 25 -7.27 -12.14 7.29
C GLY A 25 -7.10 -12.43 5.79
N ALA A 26 -6.34 -11.61 5.07
CA ALA A 26 -6.18 -11.71 3.62
C ALA A 26 -4.76 -11.31 3.17
N PRO A 27 -4.29 -11.83 2.03
CA PRO A 27 -3.01 -11.43 1.43
C PRO A 27 -2.92 -9.94 1.14
N LEU A 28 -1.72 -9.37 1.28
CA LEU A 28 -1.45 -7.96 1.00
C LEU A 28 -1.96 -7.55 -0.39
N GLU A 29 -1.77 -8.40 -1.40
CA GLU A 29 -2.23 -8.13 -2.76
C GLU A 29 -3.76 -8.01 -2.84
N ASP A 30 -4.49 -8.86 -2.13
CA ASP A 30 -5.96 -8.85 -2.12
C ASP A 30 -6.49 -7.67 -1.32
N VAL A 31 -5.85 -7.35 -0.20
CA VAL A 31 -6.15 -6.13 0.59
C VAL A 31 -5.92 -4.88 -0.26
N TYR A 32 -4.85 -4.83 -1.05
CA TYR A 32 -4.55 -3.72 -1.95
C TYR A 32 -5.60 -3.59 -3.07
N LYS A 33 -5.97 -4.70 -3.72
CA LYS A 33 -7.04 -4.71 -4.75
C LYS A 33 -8.37 -4.22 -4.18
N LEU A 34 -8.72 -4.68 -2.96
CA LEU A 34 -9.93 -4.25 -2.27
C LEU A 34 -9.89 -2.74 -1.95
N ALA A 35 -8.76 -2.25 -1.44
CA ALA A 35 -8.57 -0.84 -1.11
C ALA A 35 -8.70 0.07 -2.36
N ILE A 36 -8.16 -0.36 -3.51
CA ILE A 36 -8.32 0.37 -4.77
C ILE A 36 -9.79 0.41 -5.21
N SER A 37 -10.47 -0.72 -5.19
CA SER A 37 -11.89 -0.81 -5.58
C SER A 37 -12.75 0.10 -4.70
N PHE A 38 -12.56 0.03 -3.38
CA PHE A 38 -13.23 0.90 -2.42
C PHE A 38 -12.97 2.38 -2.68
N TYR A 39 -11.69 2.75 -2.88
CA TYR A 39 -11.33 4.14 -3.18
C TYR A 39 -12.00 4.66 -4.45
N ARG A 40 -12.05 3.84 -5.52
CA ARG A 40 -12.68 4.22 -6.79
C ARG A 40 -14.19 4.43 -6.64
N GLU A 41 -14.86 3.50 -5.99
CA GLU A 41 -16.30 3.56 -5.75
C GLU A 41 -16.66 4.79 -4.93
N ARG A 42 -15.96 5.03 -3.81
CA ARG A 42 -16.25 6.15 -2.90
C ARG A 42 -15.84 7.52 -3.45
N LYS A 43 -14.81 7.56 -4.31
CA LYS A 43 -14.46 8.78 -5.06
C LYS A 43 -15.56 9.13 -6.05
N GLN A 44 -16.14 8.13 -6.71
CA GLN A 44 -17.20 8.33 -7.70
C GLN A 44 -18.54 8.75 -7.04
N SER A 45 -18.84 8.23 -5.85
CA SER A 45 -20.03 8.65 -5.08
C SER A 45 -19.86 9.98 -4.35
N CYS A 46 -18.68 10.60 -4.40
CA CYS A 46 -18.32 11.82 -3.65
C CYS A 46 -18.45 11.70 -2.12
N GLU A 47 -18.61 10.50 -1.57
CA GLU A 47 -18.73 10.25 -0.13
C GLU A 47 -17.38 10.29 0.59
N LEU A 48 -16.29 10.11 -0.16
CA LEU A 48 -14.92 10.14 0.35
C LEU A 48 -14.11 11.26 -0.30
N ILE A 49 -13.88 12.33 0.46
CA ILE A 49 -12.99 13.42 0.06
C ILE A 49 -11.62 13.17 0.69
N VAL A 50 -10.65 12.80 -0.15
CA VAL A 50 -9.27 12.58 0.28
C VAL A 50 -8.45 13.84 0.02
N PRO A 51 -7.72 14.38 1.03
CA PRO A 51 -6.85 15.54 0.85
C PRO A 51 -5.84 15.35 -0.28
N TYR A 52 -5.44 16.44 -0.93
CA TYR A 52 -4.53 16.40 -2.09
C TYR A 52 -3.25 15.62 -1.82
N GLU A 53 -2.57 15.90 -0.70
CA GLU A 53 -1.33 15.21 -0.31
C GLU A 53 -1.50 13.69 -0.22
N LYS A 54 -2.64 13.24 0.32
CA LYS A 54 -2.95 11.80 0.42
C LYS A 54 -3.25 11.20 -0.96
N ARG A 55 -3.88 11.96 -1.86
CA ARG A 55 -4.09 11.53 -3.26
C ARG A 55 -2.75 11.40 -4.01
N LEU A 56 -1.79 12.29 -3.77
CA LEU A 56 -0.43 12.18 -4.31
C LEU A 56 0.29 10.94 -3.79
N LEU A 57 0.17 10.64 -2.49
CA LEU A 57 0.70 9.40 -1.92
C LEU A 57 0.10 8.15 -2.57
N PHE A 58 -1.23 8.11 -2.76
CA PHE A 58 -1.89 6.99 -3.44
C PHE A 58 -1.43 6.82 -4.88
N MET A 59 -1.20 7.92 -5.59
CA MET A 59 -0.60 7.91 -6.93
C MET A 59 0.80 7.30 -6.89
N ALA A 60 1.67 7.77 -6.00
CA ALA A 60 3.05 7.29 -5.88
C ALA A 60 3.09 5.78 -5.57
N TYR A 61 2.28 5.32 -4.62
CA TYR A 61 2.20 3.89 -4.30
C TYR A 61 1.63 3.07 -5.47
N SER A 62 0.64 3.58 -6.19
CA SER A 62 0.10 2.88 -7.36
C SER A 62 1.12 2.76 -8.48
N LYS A 63 1.95 3.80 -8.70
CA LYS A 63 3.08 3.73 -9.63
C LYS A 63 4.13 2.73 -9.15
N GLN A 64 4.49 2.75 -7.87
CA GLN A 64 5.47 1.82 -7.29
C GLN A 64 5.03 0.35 -7.42
N VAL A 65 3.75 0.05 -7.17
CA VAL A 65 3.21 -1.32 -7.31
C VAL A 65 3.23 -1.76 -8.78
N ARG A 66 2.97 -0.85 -9.72
CA ARG A 66 2.85 -1.19 -11.14
C ARG A 66 4.18 -1.27 -11.87
N TYR A 67 5.10 -0.34 -11.59
CA TYR A 67 6.34 -0.15 -12.33
C TYR A 67 7.59 -0.44 -11.51
N GLY A 68 7.45 -0.64 -10.20
CA GLY A 68 8.60 -0.71 -9.29
C GLY A 68 9.20 0.67 -9.04
N PRO A 69 10.53 0.76 -8.79
CA PRO A 69 11.20 2.02 -8.51
C PRO A 69 10.95 3.10 -9.59
N TYR A 70 11.02 4.36 -9.19
CA TYR A 70 10.76 5.50 -10.07
C TYR A 70 11.61 5.44 -11.35
N ASN A 71 10.94 5.54 -12.50
CA ASN A 71 11.54 5.63 -13.82
C ASN A 71 10.87 6.77 -14.61
N ALA A 72 11.65 7.79 -14.97
CA ALA A 72 11.18 8.98 -15.68
C ALA A 72 10.55 8.66 -17.05
N ALA A 73 10.96 7.57 -17.71
CA ALA A 73 10.36 7.13 -18.97
C ALA A 73 8.92 6.58 -18.82
N THR A 74 8.52 6.26 -17.58
CA THR A 74 7.19 5.74 -17.23
C THR A 74 6.35 6.76 -16.48
N ASP A 75 6.76 8.03 -16.49
CA ASP A 75 6.04 9.12 -15.84
C ASP A 75 4.81 9.54 -16.66
N ASP A 76 3.90 8.59 -16.83
CA ASP A 76 2.60 8.82 -17.42
C ASP A 76 1.65 9.29 -16.30
N SER A 77 0.94 10.38 -16.56
CA SER A 77 -0.09 10.93 -15.67
C SER A 77 -1.37 10.10 -15.80
N GLY A 78 -1.28 8.81 -15.42
CA GLY A 78 -2.39 7.85 -15.52
C GLY A 78 -3.61 8.21 -14.66
N TRP A 79 -4.46 7.25 -14.31
CA TRP A 79 -5.74 7.42 -13.59
C TRP A 79 -5.75 8.35 -12.34
N PHE A 80 -4.60 8.54 -11.70
CA PHE A 80 -4.41 9.50 -10.62
C PHE A 80 -4.01 10.90 -11.12
N ASP A 81 -4.43 11.31 -12.32
CA ASP A 81 -4.10 12.61 -12.87
C ASP A 81 -4.73 13.74 -12.02
N LEU A 82 -3.93 14.16 -11.05
CA LEU A 82 -4.18 15.26 -10.13
C LEU A 82 -3.49 16.54 -10.64
N VAL A 83 -2.70 16.43 -11.71
CA VAL A 83 -1.73 17.42 -12.19
C VAL A 83 -2.39 18.48 -13.09
N GLY A 84 -3.64 18.27 -13.52
CA GLY A 84 -4.43 19.31 -14.17
C GLY A 84 -4.69 20.54 -13.28
N SER A 85 -4.61 20.42 -11.95
CA SER A 85 -4.86 21.53 -11.02
C SER A 85 -3.62 22.30 -10.55
N ASP A 86 -2.40 21.81 -10.80
CA ASP A 86 -1.15 22.38 -10.26
C ASP A 86 -0.35 23.17 -11.33
N ARG A 87 -0.86 23.26 -12.57
CA ARG A 87 -0.22 23.97 -13.70
C ARG A 87 -0.79 25.37 -13.97
N MET A 88 -1.69 25.89 -13.13
CA MET A 88 -2.15 27.28 -13.19
C MET A 88 -1.53 28.13 -12.09
#